data_AF-A0A942GJ44-F1
#
_entry.id   AF-A0A942GJ44-F1
#
_cell.length_a   1.000
_cell.length_b   1.000
_cell.length_c   1.000
_cell.angle_alpha   90.00
_cell.angle_beta   90.00
_cell.angle_gamma   90.00
#
_symmetry.space_group_name_H-M   'P 1'
#
loop_
_entity.id
_entity.type
_entity.pdbx_description
1 polymer ?
#
loop_
_entity_poly.entity_id
_entity_poly.type
_entity_poly.pdbx_seq_one_letter_code
_entity_poly.pdbx_strand_id
1 'polypeptide(L)'
;MPDLEIIEKRLSSFIDDLHNLKKYQTITIDVVKANKDMLWILERGIYLLIQNLFDIFAHIVSADFNEKWDYYSDLSDILFKHNIISEK
;
A
#
# COMPACT_ATOMS: atom_id res chain seq x y z
N MET A 1 -8.85 6.44 -18.36
CA MET A 1 -7.48 5.88 -18.49
C MET A 1 -6.65 6.47 -17.37
N PRO A 2 -6.00 5.64 -16.55
CA PRO A 2 -5.23 6.09 -15.41
C PRO A 2 -3.97 6.81 -15.89
N ASP A 3 -3.60 7.87 -15.18
CA ASP A 3 -2.28 8.49 -15.36
C ASP A 3 -1.19 7.52 -14.88
N LEU A 4 -0.41 7.02 -15.83
CA LEU A 4 0.67 6.05 -15.58
C LEU A 4 1.83 6.68 -14.80
N GLU A 5 2.13 7.96 -15.00
CA GLU A 5 3.23 8.64 -14.30
C GLU A 5 2.95 8.69 -12.80
N ILE A 6 1.69 8.95 -12.43
CA ILE A 6 1.24 8.93 -11.03
C ILE A 6 1.39 7.52 -10.44
N ILE A 7 0.96 6.48 -11.16
CA ILE A 7 1.06 5.09 -10.70
C ILE A 7 2.53 4.70 -10.52
N GLU A 8 3.38 4.97 -11.51
CA GLU A 8 4.81 4.64 -11.47
C GLU A 8 5.52 5.34 -10.31
N LYS A 9 5.22 6.61 -10.08
CA LYS A 9 5.78 7.37 -8.94
C LYS A 9 5.40 6.75 -7.60
N ARG A 10 4.14 6.32 -7.44
CA ARG A 10 3.65 5.66 -6.22
C ARG A 10 4.25 4.28 -6.05
N LEU A 11 4.39 3.51 -7.13
CA LEU A 11 5.06 2.21 -7.11
C LEU A 11 6.54 2.35 -6.72
N SER A 12 7.25 3.35 -7.26
CA SER A 12 8.63 3.63 -6.87
C SER A 12 8.71 3.93 -5.37
N SER A 13 7.84 4.81 -4.88
CA SER A 13 7.79 5.16 -3.45
C SER A 13 7.50 3.93 -2.57
N PHE A 14 6.55 3.09 -2.99
CA PHE A 14 6.23 1.84 -2.31
C PHE A 14 7.43 0.88 -2.25
N ILE A 15 8.16 0.74 -3.36
CA ILE A 15 9.34 -0.14 -3.42
C ILE A 15 10.45 0.37 -2.49
N ASP A 16 10.68 1.67 -2.46
CA ASP A 16 11.68 2.28 -1.58
C ASP A 16 11.32 2.11 -0.09
N ASP A 17 10.06 2.36 0.27
CA ASP A 17 9.54 2.14 1.62
C ASP A 17 9.63 0.65 2.02
N LEU A 18 9.31 -0.26 1.10
CA LEU A 18 9.38 -1.70 1.34
C LEU A 18 10.83 -2.14 1.55
N HIS A 19 11.75 -1.61 0.75
CA HIS A 19 13.18 -1.88 0.89
C HIS A 19 13.70 -1.43 2.26
N ASN A 20 13.25 -0.26 2.73
CA ASN A 20 13.58 0.22 4.07
C ASN A 20 12.98 -0.66 5.16
N LEU A 21 11.71 -1.05 5.05
CA LEU A 21 11.05 -1.90 6.04
C LEU A 21 11.67 -3.31 6.12
N LYS A 22 12.11 -3.87 4.99
CA LYS A 22 12.78 -5.18 4.93
C LYS A 22 14.04 -5.29 5.77
N LYS A 23 14.71 -4.16 6.07
CA LYS A 23 15.88 -4.13 6.97
C LYS A 23 15.55 -4.66 8.37
N TYR A 24 14.27 -4.63 8.74
CA TYR A 24 13.76 -5.02 10.05
C TYR A 24 13.08 -6.40 10.05
N GLN A 25 13.13 -7.17 8.95
CA GLN A 25 12.40 -8.44 8.81
C GLN A 25 12.81 -9.52 9.82
N THR A 26 13.99 -9.42 10.42
CA THR A 26 14.54 -10.40 11.38
C THR A 26 14.35 -9.98 12.83
N ILE A 27 13.70 -8.84 13.09
CA ILE A 27 13.48 -8.34 14.44
C ILE A 27 12.47 -9.22 15.17
N THR A 28 12.78 -9.53 16.43
CA THR A 28 11.89 -10.32 17.29
C THR A 28 10.90 -9.42 18.03
N ILE A 29 9.79 -10.02 18.47
CA ILE A 29 8.80 -9.32 19.27
C ILE A 29 9.37 -8.75 20.58
N ASP A 30 10.37 -9.39 21.16
CA ASP A 30 11.02 -8.91 22.40
C ASP A 30 11.76 -7.59 22.18
N VAL A 31 12.42 -7.44 21.02
CA VAL A 31 13.06 -6.17 20.62
C VAL A 31 12.02 -5.07 20.43
N VAL A 32 10.88 -5.38 19.80
CA VAL A 32 9.79 -4.41 19.62
C VAL A 32 9.20 -3.97 20.97
N LYS A 33 8.99 -4.91 21.90
CA LYS A 33 8.49 -4.61 23.25
C LYS A 33 9.47 -3.78 24.06
N ALA A 34 10.77 -4.04 23.92
CA ALA A 34 11.82 -3.32 24.63
C ALA A 34 12.14 -1.94 24.03
N ASN A 35 11.84 -1.73 22.75
CA ASN A 35 12.16 -0.50 22.03
C ASN A 35 10.92 0.09 21.34
N LYS A 36 10.33 1.12 21.97
CA LYS A 36 9.17 1.84 21.42
C LYS A 36 9.47 2.46 20.06
N ASP A 37 10.67 2.99 19.83
CA ASP A 37 11.02 3.60 18.54
C ASP A 37 10.97 2.55 17.42
N MET A 38 11.32 1.30 17.73
CA MET A 38 11.19 0.21 16.77
C MET A 38 9.74 -0.05 16.39
N LEU A 39 8.82 -0.04 17.36
CA LEU A 39 7.39 -0.14 17.06
C LEU A 39 6.93 0.99 16.13
N TRP A 40 7.30 2.23 16.43
CA TRP A 40 6.97 3.40 15.60
C TRP A 40 7.52 3.29 14.17
N ILE A 41 8.76 2.80 14.01
CA ILE A 41 9.37 2.59 12.69
C ILE A 41 8.57 1.56 11.89
N LEU A 42 8.23 0.42 12.52
CA LEU A 42 7.46 -0.65 11.86
C LEU A 42 6.05 -0.17 11.48
N GLU A 43 5.33 0.47 12.41
CA GLU A 43 3.99 1.01 12.17
C GLU A 43 4.01 2.05 11.05
N ARG A 44 4.97 2.98 11.09
CA ARG A 44 5.08 4.02 10.06
C ARG A 44 5.42 3.42 8.69
N GLY A 45 6.33 2.44 8.64
CA GLY A 45 6.68 1.76 7.39
C GLY A 45 5.48 1.03 6.79
N ILE A 46 4.74 0.26 7.59
CA ILE A 46 3.54 -0.44 7.14
C ILE A 46 2.47 0.55 6.66
N TYR A 47 2.25 1.63 7.42
CA TYR A 47 1.28 2.67 7.06
C TYR A 47 1.59 3.29 5.69
N LEU A 48 2.86 3.62 5.42
CA LEU A 48 3.27 4.21 4.14
C LEU A 48 3.05 3.26 2.96
N LEU A 49 3.32 1.97 3.13
CA LEU A 49 3.05 0.96 2.12
C LEU A 49 1.56 0.86 1.79
N ILE A 50 0.72 0.77 2.83
CA ILE A 50 -0.73 0.71 2.67
C ILE A 50 -1.26 1.98 1.99
N GLN A 51 -0.77 3.16 2.39
CA GLN A 51 -1.20 4.42 1.79
C GLN A 51 -0.84 4.50 0.30
N ASN A 52 0.40 4.16 -0.08
CA ASN A 52 0.80 4.15 -1.49
C ASN A 52 -0.05 3.17 -2.32
N LEU A 53 -0.38 2.00 -1.75
CA LEU A 53 -1.23 1.01 -2.41
C LEU A 53 -2.65 1.53 -2.65
N PHE A 54 -3.27 2.12 -1.62
CA PHE A 54 -4.63 2.67 -1.75
C PHE A 54 -4.69 3.89 -2.67
N ASP A 55 -3.66 4.74 -2.68
CA ASP A 55 -3.56 5.85 -3.63
C ASP A 55 -3.57 5.34 -5.08
N ILE A 56 -2.82 4.27 -5.37
CA ILE A 56 -2.82 3.63 -6.69
C ILE A 56 -4.20 3.07 -7.02
N PHE A 57 -4.82 2.35 -6.08
CA PHE A 57 -6.13 1.74 -6.31
C PHE A 57 -7.21 2.78 -6.57
N ALA A 58 -7.29 3.82 -5.74
CA ALA A 58 -8.25 4.91 -5.88
C ALA A 58 -8.07 5.62 -7.23
N HIS A 59 -6.82 5.86 -7.65
CA HIS A 59 -6.53 6.47 -8.94
C HIS A 59 -7.04 5.62 -10.10
N ILE A 60 -6.76 4.32 -10.12
CA ILE A 60 -7.25 3.41 -11.16
C ILE A 60 -8.78 3.37 -11.18
N VAL A 61 -9.41 3.16 -10.02
CA VAL A 61 -10.87 3.05 -9.92
C VAL A 61 -11.55 4.34 -10.37
N SER A 62 -11.03 5.50 -9.93
CA SER A 62 -11.55 6.81 -10.33
C SER A 62 -11.44 7.09 -11.82
N ALA A 63 -10.38 6.59 -12.47
CA ALA A 63 -10.08 6.90 -13.86
C ALA A 63 -10.82 5.99 -14.86
N ASP A 64 -11.13 4.75 -14.47
CA ASP A 64 -11.58 3.72 -15.41
C ASP A 64 -12.96 3.12 -15.09
N PHE A 65 -13.42 3.12 -13.82
CA PHE A 65 -14.60 2.33 -13.45
C PHE A 65 -15.85 3.15 -13.12
N ASN A 66 -15.74 4.46 -12.88
CA ASN A 66 -16.88 5.33 -12.49
C ASN A 66 -17.77 4.69 -11.39
N GLU A 67 -17.18 3.81 -10.58
CA GLU A 67 -17.81 3.17 -9.45
C GLU A 67 -17.55 4.06 -8.22
N LYS A 68 -18.56 4.19 -7.37
CA LYS A 68 -18.40 4.85 -6.07
C LYS A 68 -17.95 3.81 -5.05
N TRP A 69 -17.14 4.25 -4.11
CA TRP A 69 -16.74 3.48 -2.94
C TRP A 69 -16.92 4.34 -1.70
N ASP A 70 -17.28 3.71 -0.58
CA ASP A 70 -17.44 4.39 0.70
C ASP A 70 -16.23 4.17 1.61
N TYR A 71 -15.51 3.06 1.40
CA TYR A 71 -14.34 2.66 2.16
C TYR A 71 -13.17 2.27 1.25
N TYR A 72 -11.95 2.42 1.76
CA TYR A 72 -10.74 2.00 1.05
C TYR A 72 -10.69 0.49 0.79
N SER A 73 -11.34 -0.32 1.64
CA SER A 73 -11.48 -1.77 1.44
C SER A 73 -12.24 -2.13 0.16
N ASP A 74 -13.17 -1.28 -0.27
CA ASP A 74 -14.02 -1.57 -1.43
C ASP A 74 -13.20 -1.48 -2.74
N LEU A 75 -12.10 -0.72 -2.73
CA LEU A 75 -11.26 -0.51 -3.91
C LEU A 75 -10.63 -1.80 -4.41
N SER A 76 -10.15 -2.68 -3.51
CA SER A 76 -9.60 -3.96 -3.93
C SER A 76 -10.66 -4.84 -4.59
N ASP A 77 -11.88 -4.85 -4.07
CA ASP A 77 -12.99 -5.65 -4.62
C ASP A 77 -13.37 -5.19 -6.03
N ILE A 78 -13.40 -3.87 -6.24
CA ILE A 78 -13.64 -3.29 -7.57
C ILE A 78 -12.52 -3.71 -8.55
N LEU A 79 -11.26 -3.63 -8.12
CA LEU A 79 -10.13 -4.00 -8.98
C LEU A 79 -10.07 -5.50 -9.28
N PHE A 80 -10.48 -6.37 -8.35
CA PHE A 80 -10.65 -7.81 -8.60
C PHE A 80 -11.75 -8.06 -9.63
N LYS A 81 -12.93 -7.44 -9.44
CA LYS A 81 -14.08 -7.55 -10.37
C LYS A 81 -13.71 -7.18 -11.81
N HIS A 82 -12.83 -6.20 -11.98
CA HIS A 82 -12.36 -5.74 -13.30
C HIS A 82 -11.06 -6.43 -13.78
N ASN A 83 -10.59 -7.46 -13.08
CA ASN A 83 -9.36 -8.22 -13.40
C ASN A 83 -8.09 -7.36 -13.51
N ILE A 84 -8.02 -6.23 -12.79
CA ILE A 84 -6.81 -5.41 -12.71
C ILE A 84 -5.80 -6.04 -11.75
N ILE A 85 -6.30 -6.63 -10.67
CA ILE A 85 -5.50 -7.41 -9.72
C ILE A 85 -6.08 -8.82 -9.65
N SER A 86 -5.22 -9.81 -9.42
CA SER A 86 -5.61 -11.21 -9.29
C SER A 86 -5.68 -11.61 -7.82
N GLU A 87 -6.69 -12.40 -7.45
CA GLU A 87 -6.64 -13.15 -6.19
C GLU A 87 -5.42 -14.08 -6.25
N LYS A 88 -4.69 -14.15 -5.15
CA LYS A 88 -3.55 -15.05 -5.00
C LYS A 88 -3.99 -16.39 -4.45
#